data_AF-A0A942V672-F1
#
_entry.id   AF-A0A942V672-F1
#
_cell.length_a   1.000
_cell.length_b   1.000
_cell.length_c   1.000
_cell.angle_alpha   90.00
_cell.angle_beta   90.00
_cell.angle_gamma   90.00
#
_symmetry.space_group_name_H-M   'P 1'
#
loop_
_entity.id
_entity.type
_entity.pdbx_description
1 polymer ?
#
loop_
_entity_poly.entity_id
_entity_poly.type
_entity_poly.pdbx_seq_one_letter_code
_entity_poly.pdbx_strand_id
1 'polypeptide(L)'
;MKEKLKQATKEIAQHRSEVIDKLVQFAVTDMLLFWGQEKDLIARQEKVWAPIIAWSNHELNTKFITTHGLDVPEQHKTSNGRLKAFLEQLSDKELAAFYLAALDMRSVLLAAALVKGHLNAEEVYEAAFLEELWQAENWGIDEEAEEKRRELKAELEEIEDFLKTK
;
A
#
# COMPACT_ATOMS: atom_id res chain seq x y z
N MET A 1 -17.96 -0.86 2.24
CA MET A 1 -16.74 -1.52 2.78
C MET A 1 -16.85 -1.99 4.25
N LYS A 2 -17.62 -1.33 5.15
CA LYS A 2 -17.78 -1.71 6.58
C LYS A 2 -17.97 -3.20 6.95
N GLU A 3 -18.84 -3.93 6.25
CA GLU A 3 -19.05 -5.37 6.56
C GLU A 3 -17.84 -6.23 6.16
N LYS A 4 -17.13 -5.87 5.07
CA LYS A 4 -15.87 -6.51 4.64
C LYS A 4 -14.80 -6.37 5.72
N LEU A 5 -14.66 -5.18 6.32
CA LEU A 5 -13.72 -4.93 7.43
C LEU A 5 -14.05 -5.74 8.68
N LYS A 6 -15.32 -5.82 9.08
CA LYS A 6 -15.75 -6.64 10.22
C LYS A 6 -15.49 -8.13 9.97
N GLN A 7 -15.77 -8.60 8.76
CA GLN A 7 -15.52 -9.98 8.38
C GLN A 7 -14.01 -10.29 8.38
N ALA A 8 -13.21 -9.43 7.75
CA ALA A 8 -11.76 -9.55 7.73
C ALA A 8 -11.15 -9.54 9.15
N THR A 9 -11.68 -8.72 10.06
CA THR A 9 -11.23 -8.72 11.47
C THR A 9 -11.46 -10.08 12.14
N LYS A 10 -12.62 -10.72 11.91
CA LYS A 10 -12.92 -12.05 12.45
C LYS A 10 -12.01 -13.13 11.86
N GLU A 11 -11.75 -13.07 10.56
CA GLU A 11 -10.87 -14.01 9.86
C GLU A 11 -9.43 -13.88 10.34
N ILE A 12 -8.95 -12.64 10.51
CA ILE A 12 -7.61 -12.36 11.04
C ILE A 12 -7.45 -12.91 12.45
N ALA A 13 -8.45 -12.75 13.31
CA ALA A 13 -8.38 -13.31 14.66
C ALA A 13 -8.16 -14.84 14.68
N GLN A 14 -8.55 -15.55 13.62
CA GLN A 14 -8.38 -17.00 13.47
C GLN A 14 -7.10 -17.38 12.69
N HIS A 15 -6.71 -16.59 11.70
CA HIS A 15 -5.66 -16.91 10.72
C HIS A 15 -4.50 -15.89 10.70
N ARG A 16 -4.28 -15.18 11.80
CA ARG A 16 -3.37 -14.03 11.91
C ARG A 16 -1.98 -14.30 11.31
N SER A 17 -1.32 -15.39 11.71
CA SER A 17 0.03 -15.71 11.23
C SER A 17 0.06 -15.92 9.71
N GLU A 18 -0.94 -16.61 9.15
CA GLU A 18 -1.00 -16.89 7.72
C GLU A 18 -1.21 -15.62 6.90
N VAL A 19 -2.05 -14.70 7.39
CA VAL A 19 -2.27 -13.39 6.75
C VAL A 19 -0.98 -12.57 6.77
N ILE A 20 -0.28 -12.52 7.90
CA ILE A 20 1.00 -11.81 8.03
C ILE A 20 2.04 -12.40 7.08
N ASP A 21 2.17 -13.73 7.02
CA ASP A 21 3.15 -14.39 6.15
C ASP A 21 2.85 -14.10 4.67
N LYS A 22 1.58 -14.06 4.26
CA LYS A 22 1.18 -13.67 2.90
C LYS A 22 1.54 -12.20 2.58
N LEU A 23 1.27 -11.28 3.51
CA LEU A 23 1.62 -9.85 3.33
C LEU A 23 3.14 -9.66 3.21
N VAL A 24 3.92 -10.40 4.00
CA VAL A 24 5.39 -10.38 3.93
C VAL A 24 5.90 -10.95 2.61
N GLN A 25 5.29 -12.02 2.09
CA GLN A 25 5.63 -12.56 0.76
C GLN A 25 5.28 -11.58 -0.36
N PHE A 26 4.14 -10.89 -0.24
CA PHE A 26 3.70 -9.88 -1.19
C PHE A 26 4.60 -8.63 -1.22
N ALA A 27 5.24 -8.28 -0.11
CA ALA A 27 6.03 -7.05 0.03
C ALA A 27 7.19 -6.91 -0.96
N VAL A 28 7.75 -8.01 -1.46
CA VAL A 28 8.86 -7.94 -2.45
C VAL A 28 8.38 -7.56 -3.85
N THR A 29 7.08 -7.69 -4.10
CA THR A 29 6.39 -7.26 -5.33
C THR A 29 5.52 -6.02 -5.09
N ASP A 30 5.79 -5.26 -4.03
CA ASP A 30 5.09 -4.01 -3.75
C ASP A 30 5.26 -3.03 -4.91
N MET A 31 4.15 -2.42 -5.35
CA MET A 31 4.13 -1.57 -6.53
C MET A 31 5.12 -0.40 -6.45
N LEU A 32 5.36 0.18 -5.25
CA LEU A 32 6.31 1.29 -5.08
C LEU A 32 7.77 0.88 -5.33
N LEU A 33 8.07 -0.40 -5.48
CA LEU A 33 9.40 -0.89 -5.80
C LEU A 33 9.71 -0.89 -7.30
N PHE A 34 8.71 -0.70 -8.17
CA PHE A 34 8.86 -0.79 -9.62
C PHE A 34 8.59 0.57 -10.25
N TRP A 35 9.65 1.23 -10.70
CA TRP A 35 9.59 2.60 -11.20
C TRP A 35 9.50 2.61 -12.73
N GLY A 36 8.86 3.64 -13.25
CA GLY A 36 8.66 3.83 -14.67
C GLY A 36 9.97 4.08 -15.44
N GLN A 37 9.83 4.16 -16.76
CA GLN A 37 10.94 4.37 -17.70
C GLN A 37 10.95 5.79 -18.29
N GLU A 38 9.79 6.45 -18.32
CA GLU A 38 9.64 7.80 -18.89
C GLU A 38 10.12 8.86 -17.89
N LYS A 39 10.95 9.80 -18.36
CA LYS A 39 11.58 10.81 -17.48
C LYS A 39 10.58 11.63 -16.68
N ASP A 40 9.50 12.06 -17.32
CA ASP A 40 8.47 12.88 -16.67
C ASP A 40 7.67 12.08 -15.64
N LEU A 41 7.47 10.78 -15.87
CA LEU A 41 6.85 9.87 -14.91
C LEU A 41 7.79 9.62 -13.72
N ILE A 42 9.07 9.33 -13.98
CA ILE A 42 10.09 9.12 -12.93
C ILE A 42 10.15 10.35 -12.01
N ALA A 43 10.17 11.57 -12.56
CA ALA A 43 10.20 12.78 -11.75
C ALA A 43 8.97 12.92 -10.81
N ARG A 44 7.80 12.45 -11.26
CA ARG A 44 6.58 12.41 -10.42
C ARG A 44 6.66 11.32 -9.36
N GLN A 45 7.12 10.12 -9.73
CA GLN A 45 7.35 9.02 -8.80
C GLN A 45 8.37 9.38 -7.73
N GLU A 46 9.48 10.02 -8.09
CA GLU A 46 10.47 10.52 -7.13
C GLU A 46 9.86 11.48 -6.12
N LYS A 47 9.00 12.40 -6.59
CA LYS A 47 8.37 13.39 -5.72
C LYS A 47 7.36 12.75 -4.75
N VAL A 48 6.62 11.73 -5.17
CA VAL A 48 5.53 11.15 -4.39
C VAL A 48 5.95 9.88 -3.66
N TRP A 49 6.55 8.91 -4.36
CA TRP A 49 6.89 7.60 -3.82
C TRP A 49 8.17 7.59 -2.98
N ALA A 50 9.21 8.34 -3.36
CA ALA A 50 10.48 8.29 -2.64
C ALA A 50 10.35 8.72 -1.15
N PRO A 51 9.59 9.78 -0.79
CA PRO A 51 9.34 10.11 0.60
C PRO A 51 8.60 9.01 1.37
N ILE A 52 7.64 8.33 0.73
CA ILE A 52 6.85 7.25 1.34
C ILE A 52 7.72 6.03 1.62
N ILE A 53 8.57 5.65 0.66
CA ILE A 53 9.55 4.56 0.83
C ILE A 53 10.55 4.90 1.93
N ALA A 54 11.04 6.15 1.97
CA ALA A 54 11.97 6.61 3.00
C ALA A 54 11.33 6.56 4.40
N TRP A 55 10.10 7.07 4.53
CA TRP A 55 9.33 6.98 5.77
C TRP A 55 9.10 5.52 6.17
N SER A 56 8.68 4.66 5.23
CA SER A 56 8.40 3.25 5.52
C SER A 56 9.67 2.52 5.98
N ASN A 57 10.80 2.76 5.32
CA ASN A 57 12.09 2.19 5.72
C ASN A 57 12.51 2.65 7.13
N HIS A 58 12.22 3.90 7.49
CA HIS A 58 12.48 4.41 8.83
C HIS A 58 11.53 3.78 9.87
N GLU A 59 10.22 3.88 9.67
CA GLU A 59 9.18 3.43 10.61
C GLU A 59 9.23 1.91 10.82
N LEU A 60 9.38 1.14 9.74
CA LEU A 60 9.44 -0.32 9.77
C LEU A 60 10.86 -0.83 10.08
N ASN A 61 11.84 0.07 10.17
CA ASN A 61 13.27 -0.24 10.22
C ASN A 61 13.71 -1.13 9.02
N THR A 62 13.03 -1.09 7.88
CA THR A 62 13.34 -1.92 6.70
C THR A 62 14.34 -1.23 5.77
N LYS A 63 14.77 -1.95 4.73
CA LYS A 63 15.58 -1.42 3.62
C LYS A 63 15.04 -1.99 2.32
N PHE A 64 13.90 -1.48 1.87
CA PHE A 64 13.33 -1.82 0.59
C PHE A 64 14.11 -1.16 -0.54
N ILE A 65 14.40 -1.95 -1.57
CA ILE A 65 15.19 -1.58 -2.74
C ILE A 65 14.23 -1.50 -3.93
N THR A 66 14.34 -0.42 -4.70
CA THR A 66 13.55 -0.18 -5.91
C THR A 66 14.30 -0.64 -7.16
N THR A 67 13.58 -0.77 -8.27
CA THR A 67 14.10 -1.10 -9.59
C THR A 67 13.36 -0.29 -10.64
N HIS A 68 13.99 -0.06 -11.78
CA HIS A 68 13.30 0.35 -13.01
C HIS A 68 13.02 -0.85 -13.93
N GLY A 69 13.58 -2.02 -13.63
CA GLY A 69 13.39 -3.24 -14.41
C GLY A 69 12.13 -4.01 -14.04
N LEU A 70 11.84 -5.06 -14.80
CA LEU A 70 10.71 -5.97 -14.54
C LEU A 70 11.05 -7.03 -13.47
N ASP A 71 12.33 -7.31 -13.26
CA ASP A 71 12.78 -8.31 -12.30
C ASP A 71 12.66 -7.79 -10.86
N VAL A 72 12.17 -8.67 -9.97
CA VAL A 72 12.08 -8.38 -8.53
C VAL A 72 13.49 -8.12 -7.97
N PRO A 73 13.77 -6.94 -7.41
CA PRO A 73 15.09 -6.64 -6.86
C PRO A 73 15.38 -7.50 -5.63
N GLU A 74 16.64 -7.97 -5.49
CA GLU A 74 17.06 -8.70 -4.29
C GLU A 74 16.98 -7.78 -3.06
N GLN A 75 15.99 -8.02 -2.22
CA GLN A 75 15.74 -7.22 -1.03
C GLN A 75 16.74 -7.51 0.08
N HIS A 76 16.94 -6.53 0.97
CA HIS A 76 17.78 -6.73 2.15
C HIS A 76 17.21 -7.86 3.03
N LYS A 77 18.06 -8.82 3.42
CA LYS A 77 17.67 -10.05 4.13
C LYS A 77 16.86 -9.86 5.41
N THR A 78 16.94 -8.67 6.02
CA THR A 78 16.22 -8.34 7.26
C THR A 78 14.86 -7.66 7.03
N SER A 79 14.56 -7.17 5.82
CA SER A 79 13.35 -6.36 5.56
C SER A 79 12.07 -7.17 5.84
N ASN A 80 11.99 -8.42 5.36
CA ASN A 80 10.82 -9.28 5.58
C ASN A 80 10.58 -9.58 7.06
N GLY A 81 11.65 -9.88 7.82
CA GLY A 81 11.53 -10.15 9.25
C GLY A 81 11.08 -8.92 10.05
N ARG A 82 11.51 -7.72 9.65
CA ARG A 82 11.10 -6.46 10.30
C ARG A 82 9.68 -6.05 9.94
N LEU A 83 9.27 -6.22 8.69
CA LEU A 83 7.86 -6.05 8.30
C LEU A 83 6.97 -7.04 9.06
N LYS A 84 7.37 -8.31 9.17
CA LYS A 84 6.64 -9.31 9.98
C LYS A 84 6.46 -8.84 11.42
N ALA A 85 7.54 -8.42 12.07
CA ALA A 85 7.50 -7.93 13.44
C ALA A 85 6.60 -6.71 13.61
N PHE A 86 6.57 -5.80 12.63
CA PHE A 86 5.64 -4.67 12.62
C PHE A 86 4.17 -5.13 12.52
N LEU A 87 3.86 -6.03 11.58
CA LEU A 87 2.50 -6.53 11.38
C LEU A 87 1.99 -7.30 12.61
N GLU A 88 2.88 -8.05 13.28
CA GLU A 88 2.56 -8.77 14.51
C GLU A 88 2.13 -7.85 15.66
N GLN A 89 2.56 -6.58 15.67
CA GLN A 89 2.19 -5.58 16.68
C GLN A 89 0.83 -4.91 16.43
N LEU A 90 0.28 -5.00 15.22
CA LEU A 90 -1.02 -4.41 14.90
C LEU A 90 -2.15 -5.16 15.63
N SER A 91 -3.17 -4.48 16.12
CA SER A 91 -4.41 -5.14 16.52
C SER A 91 -5.05 -5.89 15.34
N ASP A 92 -5.96 -6.83 15.59
CA ASP A 92 -6.67 -7.52 14.50
C ASP A 92 -7.47 -6.54 13.63
N LYS A 93 -7.95 -5.46 14.23
CA LYS A 93 -8.62 -4.35 13.55
C LYS A 93 -7.67 -3.63 12.59
N GLU A 94 -6.50 -3.22 13.08
CA GLU A 94 -5.49 -2.55 12.26
C GLU A 94 -4.96 -3.46 11.17
N LEU A 95 -4.76 -4.76 11.45
CA LEU A 95 -4.30 -5.72 10.45
C LEU A 95 -5.37 -5.99 9.39
N ALA A 96 -6.67 -5.93 9.73
CA ALA A 96 -7.76 -6.02 8.76
C ALA A 96 -7.79 -4.84 7.80
N ALA A 97 -7.67 -3.63 8.35
CA ALA A 97 -7.52 -2.41 7.57
C ALA A 97 -6.27 -2.47 6.68
N PHE A 98 -5.13 -2.87 7.24
CA PHE A 98 -3.87 -3.04 6.51
C PHE A 98 -4.03 -4.00 5.33
N TYR A 99 -4.60 -5.18 5.58
CA TYR A 99 -4.75 -6.22 4.57
C TYR A 99 -5.59 -5.74 3.38
N LEU A 100 -6.76 -5.14 3.66
CA LEU A 100 -7.64 -4.64 2.60
C LEU A 100 -6.99 -3.49 1.82
N ALA A 101 -6.41 -2.51 2.53
CA ALA A 101 -5.72 -1.41 1.90
C ALA A 101 -4.55 -1.89 1.03
N ALA A 102 -3.76 -2.86 1.52
CA ALA A 102 -2.63 -3.40 0.77
C ALA A 102 -3.06 -4.11 -0.53
N LEU A 103 -4.23 -4.75 -0.55
CA LEU A 103 -4.79 -5.35 -1.75
C LEU A 103 -5.28 -4.28 -2.74
N ASP A 104 -6.05 -3.31 -2.25
CA ASP A 104 -6.66 -2.28 -3.10
C ASP A 104 -5.60 -1.39 -3.75
N MET A 105 -4.53 -1.05 -3.01
CA MET A 105 -3.42 -0.23 -3.48
C MET A 105 -2.28 -1.04 -4.10
N ARG A 106 -2.28 -2.38 -3.95
CA ARG A 106 -1.16 -3.27 -4.29
C ARG A 106 0.16 -2.84 -3.61
N SER A 107 0.08 -2.36 -2.37
CA SER A 107 1.24 -1.90 -1.62
C SER A 107 1.09 -2.08 -0.11
N VAL A 108 2.04 -2.78 0.51
CA VAL A 108 2.21 -2.85 1.97
C VAL A 108 2.80 -1.56 2.53
N LEU A 109 3.58 -0.81 1.75
CA LEU A 109 4.18 0.45 2.20
C LEU A 109 3.12 1.54 2.35
N LEU A 110 2.22 1.68 1.38
CA LEU A 110 1.08 2.60 1.49
C LEU A 110 0.10 2.16 2.59
N ALA A 111 -0.14 0.85 2.73
CA ALA A 111 -0.99 0.34 3.80
C ALA A 111 -0.41 0.64 5.19
N ALA A 112 0.92 0.52 5.35
CA ALA A 112 1.61 0.91 6.58
C ALA A 112 1.43 2.41 6.87
N ALA A 113 1.61 3.26 5.85
CA ALA A 113 1.46 4.70 5.98
C ALA A 113 0.04 5.11 6.39
N LEU A 114 -0.98 4.48 5.79
CA LEU A 114 -2.38 4.72 6.14
C LEU A 114 -2.69 4.27 7.58
N VAL A 115 -2.32 3.04 7.94
CA VAL A 115 -2.61 2.47 9.28
C VAL A 115 -1.91 3.23 10.39
N LYS A 116 -0.71 3.76 10.14
CA LYS A 116 0.01 4.62 11.09
C LYS A 116 -0.44 6.08 11.06
N GLY A 117 -1.39 6.44 10.20
CA GLY A 117 -1.87 7.81 10.04
C GLY A 117 -0.78 8.77 9.55
N HIS A 118 0.26 8.26 8.88
CA HIS A 118 1.26 9.08 8.23
C HIS A 118 0.70 9.75 6.97
N LEU A 119 -0.16 9.02 6.24
CA LEU A 119 -0.92 9.49 5.10
C LEU A 119 -2.41 9.26 5.33
N ASN A 120 -3.24 10.15 4.81
CA ASN A 120 -4.69 9.97 4.75
C ASN A 120 -5.13 9.24 3.47
N ALA A 121 -6.42 8.90 3.34
CA ALA A 121 -6.97 8.16 2.20
C ALA A 121 -6.73 8.84 0.84
N GLU A 122 -6.82 10.17 0.77
CA GLU A 122 -6.54 10.94 -0.46
C GLU A 122 -5.08 10.79 -0.88
N GLU A 123 -4.15 10.99 0.07
CA GLU A 123 -2.71 10.94 -0.20
C GLU A 123 -2.27 9.54 -0.64
N VAL A 124 -2.81 8.48 -0.02
CA VAL A 124 -2.50 7.12 -0.46
C VAL A 124 -3.15 6.78 -1.80
N TYR A 125 -4.34 7.30 -2.10
CA TYR A 125 -4.98 7.15 -3.40
C TYR A 125 -4.14 7.80 -4.50
N GLU A 126 -3.74 9.06 -4.32
CA GLU A 126 -2.89 9.78 -5.28
C GLU A 126 -1.57 9.05 -5.52
N ALA A 127 -0.97 8.48 -4.46
CA ALA A 127 0.25 7.69 -4.58
C ALA A 127 0.02 6.35 -5.29
N ALA A 128 -1.05 5.63 -4.97
CA ALA A 128 -1.36 4.31 -5.52
C ALA A 128 -1.67 4.35 -7.02
N PHE A 129 -2.37 5.40 -7.47
CA PHE A 129 -2.82 5.54 -8.86
C PHE A 129 -2.02 6.57 -9.67
N LEU A 130 -0.86 7.01 -9.15
CA LEU A 130 -0.02 8.03 -9.77
C LEU A 130 0.24 7.78 -11.25
N GLU A 131 0.62 6.55 -11.61
CA GLU A 131 0.91 6.21 -13.00
C GLU A 131 -0.35 6.27 -13.87
N GLU A 132 -1.47 5.71 -13.41
CA GLU A 132 -2.74 5.72 -14.15
C GLU A 132 -3.25 7.16 -14.37
N LEU A 133 -3.15 8.00 -13.34
CA LEU A 133 -3.50 9.42 -13.42
C LEU A 133 -2.60 10.15 -14.42
N TRP A 134 -1.29 9.90 -14.38
CA TRP A 134 -0.35 10.44 -15.36
C TRP A 134 -0.68 9.98 -16.79
N GLN A 135 -1.02 8.71 -16.98
CA GLN A 135 -1.41 8.19 -18.30
C GLN A 135 -2.69 8.85 -18.81
N ALA A 136 -3.70 9.02 -17.94
CA ALA A 136 -4.95 9.68 -18.29
C ALA A 136 -4.75 11.16 -18.70
N GLU A 137 -3.83 11.87 -18.03
CA GLU A 137 -3.45 13.24 -18.42
C GLU A 137 -2.82 13.30 -19.82
N ASN A 138 -2.01 12.31 -20.20
CA ASN A 138 -1.27 12.31 -21.46
C ASN A 138 -2.06 11.75 -22.64
N TRP A 139 -2.94 10.77 -22.40
CA TRP A 139 -3.60 9.99 -23.44
C TRP A 139 -5.13 10.04 -23.39
N GLY A 140 -5.69 10.77 -22.43
CA GLY A 140 -7.14 10.91 -22.24
C GLY A 140 -7.68 9.94 -21.19
N ILE A 141 -8.86 10.30 -20.67
CA ILE A 141 -9.52 9.57 -19.59
C ILE A 141 -10.24 8.34 -20.16
N ASP A 142 -9.99 7.18 -19.55
CA ASP A 142 -10.83 6.00 -19.66
C ASP A 142 -11.90 6.08 -18.55
N GLU A 143 -13.18 6.18 -18.95
CA GLU A 143 -14.31 6.36 -18.03
C GLU A 143 -14.50 5.16 -17.09
N GLU A 144 -14.27 3.93 -17.56
CA GLU A 144 -14.38 2.73 -16.73
C GLU A 144 -13.26 2.67 -15.68
N ALA A 145 -12.04 3.03 -16.09
CA ALA A 145 -10.91 3.10 -15.16
C ALA A 145 -11.11 4.20 -14.11
N GLU A 146 -11.68 5.35 -14.51
CA GLU A 146 -12.00 6.45 -13.60
C GLU A 146 -13.09 6.09 -12.60
N GLU A 147 -14.16 5.42 -13.02
CA GLU A 147 -15.20 4.93 -12.13
C GLU A 147 -14.64 3.97 -11.08
N LYS A 148 -13.85 2.98 -11.53
CA LYS A 148 -13.20 2.03 -10.62
C LYS A 148 -12.27 2.70 -9.61
N ARG A 149 -11.51 3.72 -10.03
CA ARG A 149 -10.64 4.49 -9.12
C ARG A 149 -11.45 5.25 -8.06
N ARG A 150 -12.60 5.81 -8.43
CA ARG A 150 -13.49 6.48 -7.46
C ARG A 150 -14.05 5.51 -6.43
N GLU A 151 -14.40 4.29 -6.84
CA GLU A 151 -14.81 3.24 -5.91
C GLU A 151 -13.69 2.89 -4.94
N LEU A 152 -12.46 2.66 -5.45
CA LEU A 152 -11.30 2.34 -4.61
C LEU A 152 -10.94 3.48 -3.65
N LYS A 153 -11.08 4.73 -4.09
CA LYS A 153 -10.90 5.90 -3.22
C LYS A 153 -11.91 5.91 -2.07
N ALA A 154 -13.19 5.72 -2.36
CA ALA A 154 -14.24 5.63 -1.33
C ALA A 154 -14.01 4.46 -0.37
N GLU A 155 -13.50 3.33 -0.88
CA GLU A 155 -13.09 2.19 -0.07
C GLU A 155 -11.95 2.54 0.90
N LEU A 156 -10.93 3.29 0.46
CA LEU A 156 -9.83 3.77 1.31
C LEU A 156 -10.31 4.76 2.38
N GLU A 157 -11.23 5.66 2.05
CA GLU A 157 -11.85 6.57 3.01
C GLU A 157 -12.63 5.79 4.10
N GLU A 158 -13.38 4.75 3.71
CA GLU A 158 -14.05 3.87 4.69
C GLU A 158 -13.05 3.11 5.58
N ILE A 159 -11.89 2.71 5.05
CA ILE A 159 -10.82 2.08 5.84
C ILE A 159 -10.22 3.08 6.84
N GLU A 160 -9.94 4.31 6.41
CA GLU A 160 -9.41 5.36 7.28
C GLU A 160 -10.39 5.68 8.42
N ASP A 161 -11.68 5.83 8.12
CA ASP A 161 -12.72 6.05 9.11
C ASP A 161 -12.83 4.88 10.09
N PHE A 162 -12.73 3.65 9.58
CA PHE A 162 -12.72 2.46 10.42
C PHE A 162 -11.55 2.47 11.40
N LEU A 163 -10.34 2.87 10.99
CA LEU A 163 -9.19 3.02 11.88
C LEU A 163 -9.44 4.07 12.97
N LYS A 164 -10.15 5.17 12.67
CA LYS A 164 -10.46 6.25 13.63
C LYS A 164 -11.54 5.91 14.66
N THR A 165 -12.39 4.91 14.38
CA THR A 165 -13.43 4.48 15.34
C THR A 165 -12.79 3.84 16.58
N LYS A 166 -13.36 4.10 17.76
CA LYS A 166 -12.90 3.49 19.02
C LYS A 166 -13.30 2.02 19.15
#